data_AF-A0A5D6V6N5-F1
#
_entry.id   AF-A0A5D6V6N5-F1
#
_cell.length_a   1.000
_cell.length_b   1.000
_cell.length_c   1.000
_cell.angle_alpha   90.00
_cell.angle_beta   90.00
_cell.angle_gamma   90.00
#
_symmetry.space_group_name_H-M   'P 1'
#
loop_
_entity.id
_entity.type
_entity.pdbx_description
1 polymer ?
#
loop_
_entity_poly.entity_id
_entity_poly.type
_entity_poly.pdbx_seq_one_letter_code
_entity_poly.pdbx_strand_id
1 'polypeptide(L)'
;MPRLRQLLLLFVLLWLAGPATLLAQTETPAAANKRLFDRTVDELNFRTMETVYDRSFTRRKFPVTLRTAKARREFDDFADRSDLKTLFQNYNGVSERYKGRFGKGRTDLVEFEKQLNSILIDRNFEFFIRVLPRDERVALIRALQRAIKQGTAQFNASEDPEPAALAADGAAVPPADVDAEAPLASPVEDPAPEPETVAPTTASRSGALTSNADPEASVLSRYGLLDYLSFLMAAAALGLTLRLTLVTVPELQRRLDGAYEPQADDDLEDEAPETAAFTPVKRRAGLPEDRYEDGDDS
;
A
#
# COMPACT_ATOMS: atom_id res chain seq x y z
N MET A 1 -43.78 9.13 22.59
CA MET A 1 -42.53 8.35 22.42
C MET A 1 -41.74 8.59 21.10
N PRO A 2 -41.88 9.69 20.33
CA PRO A 2 -41.11 9.87 19.08
C PRO A 2 -39.65 10.27 19.30
N ARG A 3 -39.34 10.97 20.40
CA ARG A 3 -37.97 11.44 20.73
C ARG A 3 -37.00 10.29 21.03
N LEU A 4 -37.49 9.19 21.61
CA LEU A 4 -36.66 8.01 21.90
C LEU A 4 -36.29 7.25 20.63
N ARG A 5 -37.20 7.20 19.63
CA ARG A 5 -36.92 6.62 18.30
C ARG A 5 -35.88 7.42 17.53
N GLN A 6 -35.91 8.74 17.63
CA GLN A 6 -34.92 9.62 16.98
C GLN A 6 -33.53 9.47 17.61
N LEU A 7 -33.44 9.36 18.94
CA LEU A 7 -32.19 9.09 19.64
C LEU A 7 -31.63 7.70 19.29
N LEU A 8 -32.49 6.68 19.16
CA LEU A 8 -32.08 5.33 18.77
C LEU A 8 -31.57 5.29 17.32
N LEU A 9 -32.21 6.00 16.40
CA LEU A 9 -31.74 6.12 15.00
C LEU A 9 -30.41 6.88 14.91
N LEU A 10 -30.25 7.98 15.65
CA LEU A 10 -28.97 8.70 15.73
C LEU A 10 -27.86 7.84 16.32
N PHE A 11 -28.17 7.05 17.35
CA PHE A 11 -27.22 6.14 17.97
C PHE A 11 -26.80 5.02 17.02
N VAL A 12 -27.75 4.40 16.30
CA VAL A 12 -27.43 3.38 15.28
C VAL A 12 -26.60 3.97 14.15
N LEU A 13 -26.90 5.20 13.70
CA LEU A 13 -26.17 5.85 12.61
C LEU A 13 -24.75 6.25 13.04
N LEU A 14 -24.56 6.71 14.27
CA LEU A 14 -23.25 6.99 14.85
C LEU A 14 -22.44 5.70 15.07
N TRP A 15 -23.10 4.61 15.47
CA TRP A 15 -22.46 3.31 15.70
C TRP A 15 -22.10 2.59 14.39
N LEU A 16 -22.81 2.86 13.30
CA LEU A 16 -22.47 2.34 11.97
C LEU A 16 -21.40 3.20 11.27
N ALA A 17 -21.41 4.52 11.50
CA ALA A 17 -20.46 5.46 10.90
C ALA A 17 -19.09 5.46 11.62
N GLY A 18 -19.06 5.28 12.94
CA GLY A 18 -17.83 5.26 13.74
C GLY A 18 -16.79 4.20 13.34
N PRO A 19 -17.16 2.91 13.15
CA PRO A 19 -16.21 1.89 12.71
C PRO A 19 -15.82 2.05 11.23
N ALA A 20 -16.68 2.65 10.41
CA ALA A 20 -16.41 2.88 8.99
C ALA A 20 -15.35 3.97 8.76
N THR A 21 -15.32 5.02 9.60
CA THR A 21 -14.30 6.07 9.51
C THR A 21 -12.94 5.62 10.09
N LEU A 22 -12.94 4.73 11.08
CA LEU A 22 -11.70 4.16 11.64
C LEU A 22 -11.02 3.17 10.67
N LEU A 23 -11.78 2.40 9.90
CA LEU A 23 -11.23 1.50 8.88
C LEU A 23 -10.70 2.23 7.64
N ALA A 24 -11.17 3.45 7.37
CA ALA A 24 -10.71 4.25 6.24
C ALA A 24 -9.35 4.93 6.49
N GLN A 25 -8.88 5.00 7.74
CA GLN A 25 -7.66 5.76 8.11
C GLN A 25 -6.43 4.92 8.47
N THR A 26 -6.49 3.59 8.40
CA THR A 26 -5.31 2.76 8.74
C THR A 26 -4.78 2.03 7.52
N GLU A 27 -4.41 2.75 6.47
CA GLU A 27 -3.39 2.21 5.59
C GLU A 27 -2.09 2.15 6.40
N THR A 28 -1.56 0.95 6.63
CA THR A 28 -0.32 0.80 7.38
C THR A 28 0.81 1.54 6.64
N PRO A 29 1.74 2.21 7.34
CA PRO A 29 2.84 2.92 6.69
C PRO A 29 3.63 2.02 5.74
N ALA A 30 3.80 0.74 6.10
CA ALA A 30 4.39 -0.28 5.24
C ALA A 30 3.62 -0.50 3.91
N ALA A 31 2.29 -0.46 3.92
CA ALA A 31 1.48 -0.58 2.71
C ALA A 31 1.60 0.67 1.82
N ALA A 32 1.63 1.87 2.41
CA ALA A 32 1.85 3.11 1.69
C ALA A 32 3.24 3.15 1.03
N ASN A 33 4.28 2.79 1.79
CA ASN A 33 5.67 2.69 1.33
C ASN A 33 5.81 1.68 0.18
N LYS A 34 5.12 0.54 0.28
CA LYS A 34 5.08 -0.44 -0.81
C LYS A 34 4.42 0.10 -2.07
N ARG A 35 3.30 0.82 -1.95
CA ARG A 35 2.65 1.45 -3.11
C ARG A 35 3.54 2.53 -3.76
N LEU A 36 4.27 3.29 -2.94
CA LEU A 36 5.25 4.25 -3.43
C LEU A 36 6.38 3.55 -4.20
N PHE A 37 6.88 2.44 -3.68
CA PHE A 37 7.87 1.61 -4.37
C PHE A 37 7.33 1.10 -5.71
N ASP A 38 6.15 0.47 -5.70
CA ASP A 38 5.52 -0.08 -6.91
C ASP A 38 5.30 0.99 -7.98
N ARG A 39 4.86 2.19 -7.59
CA ARG A 39 4.70 3.35 -8.48
C ARG A 39 6.04 3.82 -9.03
N THR A 40 7.07 3.86 -8.20
CA THR A 40 8.42 4.29 -8.62
C THR A 40 9.00 3.29 -9.61
N VAL A 41 8.85 1.98 -9.37
CA VAL A 41 9.25 0.93 -10.32
C VAL A 41 8.50 1.07 -11.65
N ASP A 42 7.20 1.36 -11.60
CA ASP A 42 6.39 1.58 -12.81
C ASP A 42 6.86 2.80 -13.62
N GLU A 43 7.22 3.89 -12.96
CA GLU A 43 7.76 5.08 -13.61
C GLU A 43 9.15 4.81 -14.20
N LEU A 44 10.04 4.13 -13.47
CA LEU A 44 11.36 3.75 -13.98
C LEU A 44 11.25 2.88 -15.22
N ASN A 45 10.37 1.88 -15.19
CA ASN A 45 10.10 1.02 -16.34
C ASN A 45 9.51 1.83 -17.51
N PHE A 46 8.49 2.66 -17.24
CA PHE A 46 7.88 3.52 -18.25
C PHE A 46 8.93 4.41 -18.95
N ARG A 47 9.76 5.12 -18.20
CA ARG A 47 10.81 6.01 -18.75
C ARG A 47 11.85 5.26 -19.57
N THR A 48 12.21 4.07 -19.11
CA THR A 48 13.15 3.20 -19.83
C THR A 48 12.56 2.76 -21.17
N MET A 49 11.32 2.25 -21.15
CA MET A 49 10.62 1.83 -22.37
C MET A 49 10.33 3.00 -23.31
N GLU A 50 9.90 4.14 -22.78
CA GLU A 50 9.67 5.38 -23.53
C GLU A 50 10.92 5.76 -24.31
N THR A 51 12.08 5.81 -23.64
CA THR A 51 13.35 6.19 -24.27
C THR A 51 13.78 5.20 -25.34
N VAL A 52 13.73 3.89 -25.06
CA VAL A 52 14.10 2.85 -26.02
C VAL A 52 13.14 2.84 -27.21
N TYR A 53 11.84 3.01 -26.99
CA TYR A 53 10.81 3.00 -28.03
C TYR A 53 10.94 4.22 -28.94
N ASP A 54 10.99 5.42 -28.36
CA ASP A 54 11.13 6.67 -29.09
C ASP A 54 12.40 6.70 -29.92
N ARG A 55 13.48 6.06 -29.43
CA ARG A 55 14.70 5.92 -30.21
C ARG A 55 14.54 4.90 -31.35
N SER A 56 13.86 3.80 -31.08
CA SER A 56 13.65 2.72 -32.04
C SER A 56 12.66 3.11 -33.15
N PHE A 57 11.75 4.05 -32.89
CA PHE A 57 10.74 4.54 -33.83
C PHE A 57 10.75 6.06 -33.91
N THR A 58 11.33 6.61 -34.98
CA THR A 58 11.47 8.07 -35.14
C THR A 58 10.16 8.82 -35.40
N ARG A 59 9.12 8.12 -35.88
CA ARG A 59 7.82 8.70 -36.26
C ARG A 59 6.68 8.40 -35.29
N ARG A 60 6.91 7.52 -34.31
CA ARG A 60 5.92 7.10 -33.32
C ARG A 60 6.43 7.43 -31.93
N LYS A 61 5.52 7.66 -31.00
CA LYS A 61 5.84 7.98 -29.61
C LYS A 61 5.28 6.94 -28.68
N PHE A 62 6.01 6.64 -27.62
CA PHE A 62 5.51 5.74 -26.60
C PHE A 62 4.35 6.42 -25.84
N PRO A 63 3.12 5.86 -25.86
CA PRO A 63 1.98 6.55 -25.27
C PRO A 63 2.12 6.73 -23.75
N VAL A 64 1.87 7.95 -23.26
CA VAL A 64 1.94 8.29 -21.83
C VAL A 64 0.91 7.52 -20.99
N THR A 65 -0.13 6.97 -21.60
CA THR A 65 -1.13 6.11 -20.94
C THR A 65 -0.55 4.77 -20.48
N LEU A 66 0.63 4.37 -20.97
CA LEU A 66 1.27 3.08 -20.67
C LEU A 66 2.13 3.09 -19.38
N ARG A 67 1.73 3.89 -18.38
CA ARG A 67 2.46 3.97 -17.09
C ARG A 67 2.31 2.73 -16.23
N THR A 68 1.26 1.94 -16.43
CA THR A 68 1.04 0.70 -15.67
C THR A 68 1.57 -0.51 -16.42
N ALA A 69 2.05 -1.52 -15.69
CA ALA A 69 2.51 -2.76 -16.30
C ALA A 69 1.42 -3.46 -17.11
N LYS A 70 0.15 -3.39 -16.68
CA LYS A 70 -0.99 -3.95 -17.42
C LYS A 70 -1.15 -3.28 -18.79
N ALA A 71 -1.17 -1.94 -18.82
CA ALA A 71 -1.30 -1.20 -20.08
C ALA A 71 -0.15 -1.54 -21.06
N ARG A 72 1.08 -1.68 -20.56
CA ARG A 72 2.24 -2.09 -21.36
C ARG A 72 2.15 -3.51 -21.92
N ARG A 73 1.42 -4.43 -21.27
CA ARG A 73 1.20 -5.79 -21.80
C ARG A 73 0.25 -5.79 -22.99
N GLU A 74 -0.74 -4.89 -22.97
CA GLU A 74 -1.77 -4.76 -24.00
C GLU A 74 -1.29 -3.93 -25.21
N PHE A 75 -0.14 -3.27 -25.09
CA PHE A 75 0.45 -2.48 -26.16
C PHE A 75 1.05 -3.37 -27.27
N ASP A 76 0.63 -3.10 -28.52
CA ASP A 76 1.03 -3.89 -29.71
C ASP A 76 1.50 -3.02 -30.91
N ASP A 77 1.73 -1.73 -30.72
CA ASP A 77 2.16 -0.85 -31.81
C ASP A 77 3.67 -0.97 -32.05
N PHE A 78 4.13 -2.02 -32.74
CA PHE A 78 5.57 -2.28 -32.99
C PHE A 78 5.99 -2.28 -34.47
N ALA A 79 5.15 -1.77 -35.39
CA ALA A 79 5.44 -1.67 -36.84
C ALA A 79 6.12 -2.92 -37.43
N ASP A 80 5.51 -4.09 -37.25
CA ASP A 80 5.98 -5.40 -37.73
C ASP A 80 7.31 -5.91 -37.12
N ARG A 81 7.85 -5.25 -36.09
CA ARG A 81 9.01 -5.72 -35.32
C ARG A 81 8.60 -6.57 -34.12
N SER A 82 8.35 -7.85 -34.40
CA SER A 82 8.00 -8.86 -33.39
C SER A 82 9.12 -9.14 -32.38
N ASP A 83 10.37 -8.91 -32.77
CA ASP A 83 11.55 -8.97 -31.92
C ASP A 83 11.50 -7.91 -30.81
N LEU A 84 11.22 -6.65 -31.16
CA LEU A 84 11.06 -5.58 -30.18
C LEU A 84 9.83 -5.78 -29.30
N LYS A 85 8.71 -6.23 -29.88
CA LYS A 85 7.53 -6.58 -29.09
C LYS A 85 7.90 -7.58 -27.99
N THR A 86 8.64 -8.64 -28.34
CA THR A 86 9.09 -9.66 -27.40
C THR A 86 10.05 -9.09 -26.36
N LEU A 87 11.00 -8.24 -26.77
CA LEU A 87 11.94 -7.57 -25.88
C LEU A 87 11.23 -6.70 -24.83
N PHE A 88 10.26 -5.89 -25.26
CA PHE A 88 9.47 -5.03 -24.39
C PHE A 88 8.61 -5.85 -23.43
N GLN A 89 7.95 -6.91 -23.92
CA GLN A 89 7.15 -7.78 -23.06
C GLN A 89 8.00 -8.51 -22.01
N ASN A 90 9.19 -8.98 -22.37
CA ASN A 90 10.13 -9.61 -21.45
C ASN A 90 10.58 -8.61 -20.37
N TYR A 91 11.04 -7.42 -20.77
CA TYR A 91 11.46 -6.39 -19.82
C TYR A 91 10.31 -5.94 -18.90
N ASN A 92 9.08 -5.83 -19.42
CA ASN A 92 7.89 -5.57 -18.59
C ASN A 92 7.70 -6.67 -17.53
N GLY A 93 7.88 -7.93 -17.91
CA GLY A 93 7.81 -9.07 -17.00
C GLY A 93 8.88 -9.04 -15.92
N VAL A 94 10.11 -8.63 -16.26
CA VAL A 94 11.20 -8.45 -15.28
C VAL A 94 10.88 -7.33 -14.29
N SER A 95 10.36 -6.19 -14.78
CA SER A 95 10.01 -5.06 -13.92
C SER A 95 8.99 -5.40 -12.82
N GLU A 96 8.05 -6.30 -13.13
CA GLU A 96 7.05 -6.77 -12.18
C GLU A 96 7.66 -7.66 -11.09
N ARG A 97 8.76 -8.35 -11.38
CA ARG A 97 9.51 -9.11 -10.37
C ARG A 97 10.17 -8.18 -9.35
N TYR A 98 10.57 -6.98 -9.75
CA TYR A 98 11.16 -5.99 -8.84
C TYR A 98 10.17 -5.54 -7.77
N LYS A 99 8.90 -5.31 -8.15
CA LYS A 99 7.81 -5.01 -7.21
C LYS A 99 7.64 -6.09 -6.13
N GLY A 100 7.86 -7.35 -6.51
CA GLY A 100 7.80 -8.48 -5.60
C GLY A 100 9.00 -8.63 -4.65
N ARG A 101 10.03 -7.77 -4.71
CA ARG A 101 11.19 -7.79 -3.80
C ARG A 101 10.98 -6.91 -2.57
N PHE A 102 10.28 -5.79 -2.72
CA PHE A 102 10.06 -4.84 -1.63
C PHE A 102 8.87 -5.27 -0.76
N GLY A 103 9.04 -5.21 0.57
CA GLY A 103 8.03 -5.64 1.53
C GLY A 103 8.03 -7.14 1.88
N LYS A 104 9.05 -7.90 1.47
CA LYS A 104 9.29 -9.29 1.96
C LYS A 104 10.16 -9.35 3.22
N GLY A 105 10.72 -8.22 3.63
CA GLY A 105 11.62 -8.10 4.78
C GLY A 105 11.47 -6.72 5.40
N ARG A 106 12.59 -6.04 5.63
CA ARG A 106 12.59 -4.70 6.21
C ARG A 106 12.03 -3.70 5.19
N THR A 107 11.26 -2.72 5.66
CA THR A 107 10.68 -1.68 4.82
C THR A 107 11.23 -0.32 5.21
N ASP A 108 12.55 -0.24 5.30
CA ASP A 108 13.28 0.98 5.68
C ASP A 108 13.70 1.76 4.44
N LEU A 109 13.98 3.05 4.62
CA LEU A 109 14.50 3.95 3.59
C LEU A 109 15.74 3.38 2.87
N VAL A 110 16.69 2.82 3.62
CA VAL A 110 17.91 2.24 3.07
C VAL A 110 17.62 1.06 2.15
N GLU A 111 16.66 0.22 2.53
CA GLU A 111 16.26 -0.91 1.70
C GLU A 111 15.48 -0.46 0.47
N PHE A 112 14.60 0.54 0.62
CA PHE A 112 13.89 1.16 -0.50
C PHE A 112 14.87 1.67 -1.56
N GLU A 113 15.86 2.47 -1.16
CA GLU A 113 16.87 3.02 -2.06
C GLU A 113 17.75 1.91 -2.67
N LYS A 114 18.19 0.94 -1.86
CA LYS A 114 19.01 -0.18 -2.32
C LYS A 114 18.28 -1.01 -3.37
N GLN A 115 17.02 -1.35 -3.12
CA GLN A 115 16.22 -2.15 -4.04
C GLN A 115 15.93 -1.40 -5.35
N LEU A 116 15.68 -0.09 -5.31
CA LEU A 116 15.51 0.71 -6.52
C LEU A 116 16.82 0.86 -7.32
N ASN A 117 17.95 1.11 -6.65
CA ASN A 117 19.24 1.20 -7.34
C ASN A 117 19.67 -0.14 -7.93
N SER A 118 19.29 -1.27 -7.33
CA SER A 118 19.57 -2.61 -7.88
C SER A 118 18.97 -2.81 -9.28
N ILE A 119 17.88 -2.10 -9.62
CA ILE A 119 17.26 -2.16 -10.96
C ILE A 119 18.20 -1.62 -12.03
N LEU A 120 18.98 -0.58 -11.70
CA LEU A 120 19.91 0.06 -12.65
C LEU A 120 21.18 -0.76 -12.88
N ILE A 121 21.50 -1.67 -11.97
CA ILE A 121 22.67 -2.56 -12.02
C ILE A 121 22.29 -3.94 -12.59
N ASP A 122 20.99 -4.24 -12.69
CA ASP A 122 20.51 -5.52 -13.20
C ASP A 122 20.92 -5.73 -14.67
N ARG A 123 21.44 -6.91 -14.96
CA ARG A 123 21.83 -7.33 -16.32
C ARG A 123 20.67 -7.26 -17.32
N ASN A 124 19.42 -7.48 -16.86
CA ASN A 124 18.24 -7.36 -17.71
C ASN A 124 17.97 -5.91 -18.13
N PHE A 125 18.19 -4.96 -17.21
CA PHE A 125 18.09 -3.53 -17.52
C PHE A 125 19.18 -3.12 -18.49
N GLU A 126 20.44 -3.50 -18.22
CA GLU A 126 21.58 -3.21 -19.09
C GLU A 126 21.35 -3.76 -20.51
N PHE A 127 20.87 -5.00 -20.62
CA PHE A 127 20.56 -5.63 -21.89
C PHE A 127 19.48 -4.86 -22.67
N PHE A 128 18.42 -4.42 -21.99
CA PHE A 128 17.32 -3.70 -22.63
C PHE A 128 17.77 -2.33 -23.17
N ILE A 129 18.58 -1.60 -22.41
CA ILE A 129 19.07 -0.29 -22.84
C ILE A 129 20.25 -0.36 -23.81
N ARG A 130 20.83 -1.55 -24.05
CA ARG A 130 22.02 -1.71 -24.91
C ARG A 130 21.82 -1.17 -26.34
N VAL A 131 20.58 -1.19 -26.82
CA VAL A 131 20.18 -0.68 -28.13
C VAL A 131 20.38 0.84 -28.24
N LEU A 132 20.36 1.56 -27.13
CA LEU A 132 20.58 3.00 -27.08
C LEU A 132 22.08 3.35 -27.27
N PRO A 133 22.40 4.47 -27.93
CA PRO A 133 23.76 4.99 -27.98
C PRO A 133 24.25 5.37 -26.58
N ARG A 134 25.58 5.37 -26.40
CA ARG A 134 26.21 5.54 -25.08
C ARG A 134 25.75 6.79 -24.35
N ASP A 135 25.63 7.92 -25.06
CA ASP A 135 25.27 9.20 -24.45
C ASP A 135 23.81 9.19 -23.96
N GLU A 136 22.89 8.62 -24.74
CA GLU A 136 21.48 8.46 -24.34
C GLU A 136 21.34 7.47 -23.17
N ARG A 137 22.14 6.39 -23.14
CA ARG A 137 22.17 5.47 -21.98
C ARG A 137 22.58 6.19 -20.69
N VAL A 138 23.64 6.99 -20.74
CA VAL A 138 24.11 7.75 -19.56
C VAL A 138 23.08 8.79 -19.15
N ALA A 139 22.45 9.49 -20.11
CA ALA A 139 21.39 10.45 -19.83
C ALA A 139 20.17 9.78 -19.17
N LEU A 140 19.75 8.62 -19.69
CA LEU A 140 18.66 7.81 -19.13
C LEU A 140 18.99 7.38 -17.70
N ILE A 141 20.18 6.80 -17.46
CA ILE A 141 20.59 6.36 -16.12
C ILE A 141 20.56 7.53 -15.13
N ARG A 142 21.07 8.71 -15.51
CA ARG A 142 21.00 9.91 -14.66
C ARG A 142 19.57 10.37 -14.40
N ALA A 143 18.70 10.31 -15.41
CA ALA A 143 17.29 10.65 -15.24
C ALA A 143 16.58 9.68 -14.29
N LEU A 144 16.83 8.37 -14.44
CA LEU A 144 16.30 7.34 -13.55
C LEU A 144 16.83 7.48 -12.12
N GLN A 145 18.11 7.79 -11.94
CA GLN A 145 18.68 8.09 -10.62
C GLN A 145 18.00 9.30 -9.96
N ARG A 146 17.66 10.35 -10.72
CA ARG A 146 16.88 11.49 -10.19
C ARG A 146 15.49 11.06 -9.77
N ALA A 147 14.82 10.20 -10.54
CA ALA A 147 13.51 9.66 -10.19
C ALA A 147 13.58 8.79 -8.92
N ILE A 148 14.63 7.97 -8.75
CA ILE A 148 14.88 7.22 -7.52
C ILE A 148 15.03 8.18 -6.33
N LYS A 149 15.87 9.21 -6.45
CA LYS A 149 16.05 10.23 -5.39
C LYS A 149 14.75 10.93 -5.02
N GLN A 150 13.89 11.23 -6.00
CA GLN A 150 12.56 11.80 -5.75
C GLN A 150 11.66 10.83 -4.99
N GLY A 151 11.67 9.54 -5.36
CA GLY A 151 10.96 8.49 -4.62
C GLY A 151 11.46 8.34 -3.19
N THR A 152 12.78 8.34 -2.98
CA THR A 152 13.41 8.27 -1.66
C THR A 152 13.05 9.49 -0.80
N ALA A 153 13.02 10.69 -1.39
CA ALA A 153 12.59 11.90 -0.70
C ALA A 153 11.11 11.84 -0.29
N GLN A 154 10.24 11.29 -1.13
CA GLN A 154 8.82 11.08 -0.81
C GLN A 154 8.64 10.05 0.31
N PHE A 155 9.46 9.00 0.33
CA PHE A 155 9.46 8.01 1.40
C PHE A 155 9.88 8.66 2.73
N ASN A 156 10.97 9.42 2.74
CA ASN A 156 11.43 10.12 3.94
C ASN A 156 10.38 11.11 4.47
N ALA A 157 9.74 11.88 3.58
CA ALA A 157 8.67 12.81 3.95
C ALA A 157 7.40 12.10 4.47
N SER A 158 7.21 10.81 4.16
CA SER A 158 6.10 10.01 4.70
C SER A 158 6.41 9.34 6.04
N GLU A 159 7.68 9.22 6.41
CA GLU A 159 8.13 8.70 7.71
C GLU A 159 8.31 9.80 8.77
N ASP A 160 8.46 11.06 8.36
CA ASP A 160 8.44 12.23 9.25
C ASP A 160 7.01 12.79 9.43
N PRO A 161 6.32 12.52 10.56
CA PRO A 161 5.02 13.13 10.87
C PRO A 161 5.11 14.57 11.41
N GLU A 162 6.23 15.28 11.26
CA GLU A 162 6.36 16.71 11.57
C GLU A 162 6.48 17.55 10.29
N PRO A 163 5.38 17.75 9.55
CA PRO A 163 5.07 19.14 9.20
C PRO A 163 3.60 19.50 9.38
N ALA A 164 2.75 18.55 9.77
CA ALA A 164 1.33 18.82 10.04
C ALA A 164 1.11 19.54 11.39
N ALA A 165 2.04 19.39 12.36
CA ALA A 165 2.01 20.11 13.62
C ALA A 165 2.62 21.52 13.54
N LEU A 166 3.49 21.79 12.55
CA LEU A 166 4.09 23.12 12.32
C LEU A 166 3.29 23.98 11.32
N ALA A 167 2.40 23.38 10.51
CA ALA A 167 1.47 24.11 9.65
C ALA A 167 0.21 24.62 10.39
N ALA A 168 0.05 24.27 11.67
CA ALA A 168 -1.02 24.77 12.54
C ALA A 168 -0.65 26.07 13.29
N ASP A 169 0.62 26.48 13.26
CA ASP A 169 1.06 27.77 13.80
C ASP A 169 1.16 28.79 12.66
N GLY A 170 -0.01 29.33 12.30
CA GLY A 170 -0.12 30.44 11.37
C GLY A 170 0.53 31.69 11.96
N ALA A 171 1.73 32.02 11.49
CA ALA A 171 2.30 33.35 11.62
C ALA A 171 3.04 33.77 10.35
N ALA A 172 2.29 34.40 9.46
CA ALA A 172 2.67 35.51 8.58
C ALA A 172 4.05 35.46 7.88
N VAL A 173 4.07 35.02 6.61
CA VAL A 173 4.96 35.60 5.59
C VAL A 173 4.16 35.83 4.30
N PRO A 174 4.05 37.07 3.79
CA PRO A 174 3.19 37.43 2.67
C PRO A 174 3.81 37.01 1.32
N PRO A 175 3.03 36.49 0.35
CA PRO A 175 3.50 36.39 -1.02
C PRO A 175 3.42 37.77 -1.69
N ALA A 176 4.59 38.31 -2.06
CA ALA A 176 4.67 39.50 -2.90
C ALA A 176 4.36 39.14 -4.36
N ASP A 177 3.40 39.88 -4.91
CA ASP A 177 3.22 40.33 -6.29
C ASP A 177 3.32 39.31 -7.43
N VAL A 178 2.15 38.83 -7.88
CA VAL A 178 1.88 38.66 -9.31
C VAL A 178 0.48 39.20 -9.60
N ASP A 179 0.42 40.28 -10.37
CA ASP A 179 -0.77 40.85 -10.99
C ASP A 179 -1.66 39.79 -11.65
N ALA A 180 -2.90 39.67 -11.18
CA ALA A 180 -4.03 39.18 -11.98
C ALA A 180 -5.35 39.61 -11.33
N GLU A 181 -5.75 40.83 -11.71
CA GLU A 181 -7.11 41.33 -11.88
C GLU A 181 -8.25 40.32 -11.62
N ALA A 182 -9.02 40.55 -10.55
CA ALA A 182 -10.39 40.06 -10.41
C ALA A 182 -11.37 41.22 -10.62
N PRO A 183 -12.56 40.96 -11.16
CA PRO A 183 -13.74 41.12 -10.29
C PRO A 183 -14.69 39.92 -10.41
N LEU A 184 -15.12 39.35 -9.28
CA LEU A 184 -16.38 39.65 -8.60
C LEU A 184 -17.63 39.41 -9.46
N ALA A 185 -18.39 38.36 -9.13
CA ALA A 185 -19.83 38.48 -8.83
C ALA A 185 -20.43 37.11 -8.44
N SER A 186 -20.75 36.97 -7.15
CA SER A 186 -21.87 36.14 -6.67
C SER A 186 -23.00 37.10 -6.28
N PRO A 187 -24.26 36.78 -6.60
CA PRO A 187 -25.36 36.90 -5.62
C PRO A 187 -26.33 35.69 -5.73
N VAL A 188 -26.71 34.93 -4.69
CA VAL A 188 -27.52 35.20 -3.48
C VAL A 188 -28.94 35.75 -3.75
N GLU A 189 -29.92 34.90 -3.35
CA GLU A 189 -31.34 35.12 -2.99
C GLU A 189 -32.34 35.68 -4.02
N ASP A 190 -33.53 35.06 -4.15
CA ASP A 190 -34.75 35.42 -3.40
C ASP A 190 -35.93 34.44 -3.76
N PRO A 191 -37.21 34.60 -3.36
CA PRO A 191 -37.96 33.69 -2.48
C PRO A 191 -39.20 33.02 -3.15
N ALA A 192 -39.92 32.22 -2.36
CA ALA A 192 -41.17 31.50 -2.68
C ALA A 192 -42.30 32.40 -3.27
N PRO A 193 -43.37 31.83 -3.89
CA PRO A 193 -44.52 31.39 -3.09
C PRO A 193 -45.34 30.18 -3.63
N GLU A 194 -45.92 29.42 -2.70
CA GLU A 194 -47.18 28.64 -2.82
C GLU A 194 -48.34 29.56 -3.27
N PRO A 195 -49.49 29.10 -3.84
CA PRO A 195 -50.33 28.03 -3.26
C PRO A 195 -51.16 27.19 -4.26
N GLU A 196 -51.83 26.13 -3.79
CA GLU A 196 -53.25 25.92 -4.12
C GLU A 196 -53.91 24.88 -3.19
N THR A 197 -55.17 25.16 -2.89
CA THR A 197 -56.00 24.67 -1.78
C THR A 197 -56.96 23.57 -2.29
N VAL A 198 -57.86 23.12 -1.39
CA VAL A 198 -59.08 22.30 -1.59
C VAL A 198 -58.84 20.81 -1.21
N ALA A 199 -59.54 20.15 -0.28
CA ALA A 199 -60.85 20.35 0.35
C ALA A 199 -60.93 19.60 1.71
N PRO A 200 -62.03 19.77 2.48
CA PRO A 200 -62.13 19.47 3.91
C PRO A 200 -62.77 18.10 4.20
N THR A 201 -62.53 17.54 5.39
CA THR A 201 -63.60 16.83 6.13
C THR A 201 -63.35 16.84 7.64
N THR A 202 -64.42 17.21 8.33
CA THR A 202 -64.68 17.32 9.76
C THR A 202 -64.63 16.01 10.55
N ALA A 203 -64.19 16.10 11.81
CA ALA A 203 -64.96 15.75 13.03
C ALA A 203 -64.15 14.99 14.10
N SER A 204 -64.14 15.58 15.31
CA SER A 204 -64.30 15.02 16.68
C SER A 204 -63.80 13.61 17.03
N ARG A 205 -63.46 13.24 18.26
CA ARG A 205 -63.17 13.84 19.59
C ARG A 205 -63.24 12.63 20.53
N SER A 206 -62.25 12.51 21.42
CA SER A 206 -62.27 11.74 22.68
C SER A 206 -62.34 10.21 22.65
N GLY A 207 -61.50 9.60 23.49
CA GLY A 207 -61.62 8.20 23.90
C GLY A 207 -60.43 7.79 24.76
N ALA A 208 -60.47 8.14 26.04
CA ALA A 208 -59.46 7.82 27.03
C ALA A 208 -59.74 6.47 27.72
N LEU A 209 -58.66 5.89 28.27
CA LEU A 209 -58.58 5.05 29.48
C LEU A 209 -58.85 3.53 29.41
N THR A 210 -57.79 2.78 29.78
CA THR A 210 -57.75 1.61 30.71
C THR A 210 -58.38 0.29 30.19
N SER A 211 -57.99 -0.92 30.57
CA SER A 211 -57.14 -1.48 31.64
C SER A 211 -56.69 -2.90 31.25
N ASN A 212 -55.88 -3.51 32.12
CA ASN A 212 -55.61 -4.95 32.29
C ASN A 212 -54.26 -5.44 31.77
N ALA A 213 -53.29 -5.28 32.67
CA ALA A 213 -52.05 -6.03 32.71
C ALA A 213 -52.31 -7.45 33.22
N ASP A 214 -51.93 -8.46 32.43
CA ASP A 214 -51.73 -9.83 32.88
C ASP A 214 -50.37 -9.94 33.60
N PRO A 215 -50.29 -10.56 34.81
CA PRO A 215 -49.03 -10.67 35.55
C PRO A 215 -48.11 -11.81 35.07
N GLU A 216 -48.55 -12.68 34.16
CA GLU A 216 -47.78 -13.87 33.76
C GLU A 216 -46.88 -13.69 32.53
N ALA A 217 -47.05 -12.62 31.75
CA ALA A 217 -46.10 -12.24 30.69
C ALA A 217 -44.84 -11.53 31.23
N SER A 218 -44.76 -11.31 32.55
CA SER A 218 -43.73 -10.47 33.18
C SER A 218 -42.41 -11.17 33.47
N VAL A 219 -42.31 -12.49 33.30
CA VAL A 219 -41.06 -13.25 33.55
C VAL A 219 -40.13 -13.23 32.33
N LEU A 220 -40.69 -13.21 31.11
CA LEU A 220 -39.90 -13.11 29.87
C LEU A 220 -39.46 -11.68 29.52
N SER A 221 -40.05 -10.66 30.18
CA SER A 221 -39.77 -9.25 29.92
C SER A 221 -38.85 -8.58 30.95
N ARG A 222 -38.24 -9.36 31.88
CA ARG A 222 -37.34 -8.83 32.92
C ARG A 222 -35.90 -8.61 32.45
N TYR A 223 -35.47 -9.28 31.40
CA TYR A 223 -34.20 -8.95 30.77
C TYR A 223 -34.43 -7.72 29.90
N GLY A 224 -34.20 -6.56 30.50
CA GLY A 224 -34.32 -5.29 29.81
C GLY A 224 -33.37 -5.27 28.61
N LEU A 225 -33.70 -4.46 27.60
CA LEU A 225 -32.81 -4.18 26.49
C LEU A 225 -31.40 -3.73 26.95
N LEU A 226 -31.32 -3.17 28.17
CA LEU A 226 -30.09 -2.85 28.87
C LEU A 226 -29.22 -4.06 29.21
N ASP A 227 -29.82 -5.20 29.58
CA ASP A 227 -29.10 -6.44 29.88
C ASP A 227 -28.58 -7.13 28.61
N TYR A 228 -29.33 -7.04 27.51
CA TYR A 228 -28.84 -7.50 26.21
C TYR A 228 -27.70 -6.62 25.70
N LEU A 229 -27.79 -5.30 25.90
CA LEU A 229 -26.74 -4.37 25.52
C LEU A 229 -25.49 -4.53 26.39
N SER A 230 -25.65 -4.74 27.70
CA SER A 230 -24.52 -5.02 28.59
C SER A 230 -23.87 -6.36 28.27
N PHE A 231 -24.65 -7.39 27.95
CA PHE A 231 -24.15 -8.69 27.48
C PHE A 231 -23.40 -8.55 26.15
N LEU A 232 -23.92 -7.80 25.19
CA LEU A 232 -23.28 -7.60 23.88
C LEU A 232 -22.00 -6.78 24.00
N MET A 233 -21.97 -5.77 24.88
CA MET A 233 -20.75 -5.00 25.20
C MET A 233 -19.72 -5.86 25.94
N ALA A 234 -20.16 -6.72 26.86
CA ALA A 234 -19.27 -7.67 27.54
C ALA A 234 -18.69 -8.70 26.56
N ALA A 235 -19.51 -9.22 25.64
CA ALA A 235 -19.06 -10.12 24.58
C ALA A 235 -18.09 -9.45 23.61
N ALA A 236 -18.34 -8.20 23.23
CA ALA A 236 -17.44 -7.40 22.39
C ALA A 236 -16.11 -7.11 23.11
N ALA A 237 -16.15 -6.75 24.40
CA ALA A 237 -14.96 -6.54 25.21
C ALA A 237 -14.15 -7.85 25.35
N LEU A 238 -14.82 -8.96 25.61
CA LEU A 238 -14.18 -10.29 25.65
C LEU A 238 -13.54 -10.62 24.29
N GLY A 239 -14.24 -10.41 23.18
CA GLY A 239 -13.70 -10.65 21.84
C GLY A 239 -12.48 -9.77 21.52
N LEU A 240 -12.50 -8.50 21.93
CA LEU A 240 -11.38 -7.59 21.77
C LEU A 240 -10.17 -8.05 22.60
N THR A 241 -10.38 -8.42 23.87
CA THR A 241 -9.31 -8.94 24.73
C THR A 241 -8.72 -10.22 24.16
N LEU A 242 -9.56 -11.15 23.69
CA LEU A 242 -9.12 -12.40 23.09
C LEU A 242 -8.30 -12.15 21.82
N ARG A 243 -8.73 -11.20 20.98
CA ARG A 243 -7.99 -10.79 19.77
C ARG A 243 -6.65 -10.16 20.13
N LEU A 244 -6.61 -9.30 21.13
CA LEU A 244 -5.36 -8.68 21.61
C LEU A 244 -4.38 -9.76 22.10
N THR A 245 -4.84 -10.71 22.91
CA THR A 245 -3.99 -11.74 23.47
C THR A 245 -3.55 -12.80 22.46
N LEU A 246 -4.44 -13.21 21.53
CA LEU A 246 -4.15 -14.32 20.61
C LEU A 246 -3.48 -13.87 19.31
N VAL A 247 -3.68 -12.63 18.89
CA VAL A 247 -3.18 -12.14 17.59
C VAL A 247 -2.13 -11.06 17.79
N THR A 248 -2.46 -9.98 18.49
CA THR A 248 -1.59 -8.80 18.47
C THR A 248 -0.36 -8.96 19.37
N VAL A 249 -0.52 -9.51 20.57
CA VAL A 249 0.61 -9.77 21.49
C VAL A 249 1.66 -10.72 20.88
N PRO A 250 1.29 -11.90 20.35
CA PRO A 250 2.28 -12.80 19.74
C PRO A 250 2.89 -12.24 18.45
N GLU A 251 2.16 -11.43 17.68
CA GLU A 251 2.74 -10.76 16.51
C GLU A 251 3.77 -9.69 16.89
N LEU A 252 3.53 -8.93 17.96
CA LEU A 252 4.49 -7.98 18.50
C LEU A 252 5.72 -8.67 19.10
N GLN A 253 5.53 -9.78 19.81
CA GLN A 253 6.64 -10.60 20.32
C GLN A 253 7.51 -11.11 19.17
N ARG A 254 6.92 -11.65 18.10
CA ARG A 254 7.68 -12.09 16.91
C ARG A 254 8.48 -10.96 16.25
N ARG A 255 7.94 -9.74 16.23
CA ARG A 255 8.66 -8.57 15.69
C ARG A 255 9.77 -8.10 16.61
N LEU A 256 9.59 -8.20 17.93
CA LEU A 256 10.63 -7.88 18.92
C LEU A 256 11.76 -8.92 18.89
N ASP A 257 11.41 -10.20 18.86
CA ASP A 257 12.39 -11.30 18.82
C ASP A 257 13.21 -11.25 17.52
N GLY A 258 12.57 -10.91 16.39
CA GLY A 258 13.26 -10.70 15.12
C GLY A 258 14.11 -9.42 15.06
N ALA A 259 13.92 -8.48 16.00
CA ALA A 259 14.75 -7.27 16.11
C ALA A 259 15.92 -7.44 17.09
N TYR A 260 15.90 -8.48 17.94
CA TYR A 260 16.89 -8.75 18.97
C TYR A 260 17.88 -9.86 18.62
N GLU A 261 17.79 -10.49 17.44
CA GLU A 261 18.81 -11.42 16.97
C GLU A 261 20.09 -10.61 16.66
N PRO A 262 21.15 -10.75 17.48
CA PRO A 262 22.36 -9.99 17.28
C PRO A 262 23.05 -10.54 16.02
N GLN A 263 23.36 -9.63 15.12
CA GLN A 263 24.24 -9.79 13.97
C GLN A 263 25.58 -10.37 14.47
N ALA A 264 25.68 -11.69 14.54
CA ALA A 264 26.89 -12.41 14.85
C ALA A 264 27.78 -12.40 13.60
N ASP A 265 28.71 -11.45 13.60
CA ASP A 265 30.07 -11.57 13.11
C ASP A 265 30.26 -12.32 11.77
N ASP A 266 30.27 -11.55 10.68
CA ASP A 266 30.85 -11.99 9.41
C ASP A 266 31.72 -10.84 8.85
N ASP A 267 32.73 -10.46 9.64
CA ASP A 267 33.82 -9.58 9.24
C ASP A 267 35.14 -10.10 9.85
N LEU A 268 35.74 -11.10 9.20
CA LEU A 268 37.21 -11.29 9.23
C LEU A 268 37.71 -11.74 7.85
N GLU A 269 38.24 -10.74 7.13
CA GLU A 269 39.48 -10.73 6.35
C GLU A 269 39.55 -11.42 4.96
N ASP A 270 39.74 -10.57 3.95
CA ASP A 270 40.35 -10.84 2.64
C ASP A 270 41.80 -11.36 2.80
N GLU A 271 42.08 -12.57 2.31
CA GLU A 271 43.32 -12.83 1.57
C GLU A 271 43.10 -13.96 0.54
N ALA A 272 43.09 -13.60 -0.75
CA ALA A 272 43.20 -14.53 -1.87
C ALA A 272 44.65 -15.10 -1.94
N PRO A 273 44.97 -16.23 -2.61
CA PRO A 273 44.42 -16.55 -3.93
C PRO A 273 44.25 -18.05 -4.31
N GLU A 274 43.61 -18.20 -5.46
CA GLU A 274 43.88 -19.20 -6.49
C GLU A 274 43.41 -20.66 -6.34
N THR A 275 42.64 -21.02 -7.37
CA THR A 275 42.52 -22.34 -8.01
C THR A 275 41.53 -23.37 -7.48
N ALA A 276 40.94 -24.02 -8.48
CA ALA A 276 40.29 -25.33 -8.47
C ALA A 276 38.79 -25.39 -8.12
N ALA A 277 38.03 -25.42 -9.22
CA ALA A 277 37.16 -26.54 -9.55
C ALA A 277 35.76 -26.58 -8.92
N PHE A 278 34.80 -26.20 -9.76
CA PHE A 278 33.67 -27.05 -10.15
C PHE A 278 33.63 -28.42 -9.48
N THR A 279 32.56 -28.71 -8.75
CA THR A 279 31.77 -29.94 -9.00
C THR A 279 30.38 -29.83 -8.39
N PRO A 280 29.32 -30.14 -9.17
CA PRO A 280 28.02 -30.48 -8.62
C PRO A 280 27.84 -32.01 -8.57
N VAL A 281 26.74 -32.42 -7.91
CA VAL A 281 25.98 -33.67 -8.10
C VAL A 281 26.21 -34.82 -7.09
N LYS A 282 25.18 -34.98 -6.24
CA LYS A 282 24.75 -36.22 -5.57
C LYS A 282 24.73 -37.43 -6.51
N ARG A 283 25.30 -38.56 -6.08
CA ARG A 283 24.76 -39.92 -6.34
C ARG A 283 25.01 -40.87 -5.18
N ARG A 284 23.98 -41.68 -4.89
CA ARG A 284 23.88 -42.75 -3.89
C ARG A 284 24.60 -44.03 -4.36
N ALA A 285 24.67 -45.00 -3.44
CA ALA A 285 25.11 -46.39 -3.54
C ALA A 285 26.62 -46.54 -3.37
N GLY A 286 27.17 -47.40 -2.54
CA GLY A 286 26.70 -48.56 -1.77
C GLY A 286 27.96 -49.39 -1.51
N LEU A 287 28.18 -49.82 -0.27
CA LEU A 287 29.33 -50.62 0.20
C LEU A 287 29.60 -51.86 -0.71
N PRO A 288 30.84 -52.41 -0.78
CA PRO A 288 31.35 -53.23 0.33
C PRO A 288 32.87 -53.23 0.61
N GLU A 289 33.14 -53.74 1.82
CA GLU A 289 34.40 -54.04 2.50
C GLU A 289 35.36 -54.96 1.71
N ASP A 290 36.66 -54.65 1.79
CA ASP A 290 37.85 -55.52 1.69
C ASP A 290 39.03 -54.55 1.43
N ARG A 291 40.24 -54.61 2.01
CA ARG A 291 40.97 -55.62 2.76
C ARG A 291 42.33 -54.98 3.13
N TYR A 292 42.70 -54.99 4.42
CA TYR A 292 44.04 -55.02 5.05
C TYR A 292 45.17 -54.09 4.56
N GLU A 293 45.74 -53.32 5.49
CA GLU A 293 47.09 -53.58 6.03
C GLU A 293 47.32 -52.69 7.26
N ASP A 294 47.38 -53.34 8.43
CA ASP A 294 48.14 -52.88 9.60
C ASP A 294 49.59 -52.61 9.12
N GLY A 295 50.21 -51.47 9.40
CA GLY A 295 50.79 -51.23 10.71
C GLY A 295 52.19 -51.83 10.79
N ASP A 296 53.17 -51.15 10.21
CA ASP A 296 54.57 -51.17 10.70
C ASP A 296 55.36 -50.07 9.97
N ASP A 297 55.80 -49.04 10.70
CA ASP A 297 57.09 -48.41 10.43
C ASP A 297 57.54 -47.51 11.59
N SER A 298 58.62 -47.98 12.24
CA SER A 298 59.70 -47.23 12.92
C SER A 298 59.45 -46.62 14.31
#